data_AF-A0A2G2HIB9-F1
#
_entry.id   AF-A0A2G2HIB9-F1
#
_cell.length_a   1.000
_cell.length_b   1.000
_cell.length_c   1.000
_cell.angle_alpha   90.00
_cell.angle_beta   90.00
_cell.angle_gamma   90.00
#
_symmetry.space_group_name_H-M   'P 1'
#
loop_
_entity.id
_entity.type
_entity.pdbx_description
1 polymer ?
#
loop_
_entity_poly.entity_id
_entity_poly.type
_entity_poly.pdbx_seq_one_letter_code
_entity_poly.pdbx_strand_id
1 'polypeptide(L)'
;MEKLIFENISEFKSMVGKQLPEGNWYTINQQMINDFANATLDKQWIHVDEDRAKNESPFKSTVAHGFMSVSMVSRMLEETFAIESIKMGLNYGLNKVRFPSPVPVNSELRMLILLKK
;
A
#
# COMPACT_ATOMS: atom_id res chain seq x y z
N MET A 1 -15.07 -0.45 6.02
CA MET A 1 -15.72 0.76 5.47
C MET A 1 -16.54 0.36 4.25
N GLU A 2 -17.61 1.11 3.92
CA GLU A 2 -18.49 0.79 2.79
C GLU A 2 -17.84 1.16 1.46
N LYS A 3 -17.72 0.16 0.59
CA LYS A 3 -17.08 0.26 -0.73
C LYS A 3 -18.00 1.01 -1.68
N LEU A 4 -17.48 2.04 -2.37
CA LEU A 4 -18.25 2.75 -3.40
C LEU A 4 -18.40 1.88 -4.65
N ILE A 5 -19.61 1.81 -5.20
CA ILE A 5 -19.89 1.07 -6.43
C ILE A 5 -20.32 2.08 -7.49
N PHE A 6 -19.69 2.00 -8.66
CA PHE A 6 -20.01 2.79 -9.84
C PHE A 6 -20.39 1.84 -10.98
N GLU A 7 -21.42 2.17 -11.76
CA GLU A 7 -21.80 1.37 -12.92
C GLU A 7 -20.70 1.40 -14.00
N ASN A 8 -20.10 2.57 -14.22
CA ASN A 8 -19.14 2.79 -15.30
C ASN A 8 -18.13 3.92 -15.03
N ILE A 9 -17.15 4.06 -15.93
CA ILE A 9 -16.08 5.07 -15.83
C ILE A 9 -16.63 6.50 -15.84
N SER A 10 -17.71 6.77 -16.57
CA SER A 10 -18.30 8.12 -16.62
C SER A 10 -18.82 8.54 -15.25
N GLU A 11 -19.45 7.61 -14.53
CA GLU A 11 -19.90 7.85 -13.16
C GLU A 11 -18.72 8.03 -12.20
N PHE A 12 -17.70 7.17 -12.29
CA PHE A 12 -16.49 7.29 -11.47
C PHE A 12 -15.79 8.64 -11.66
N LYS A 13 -15.80 9.21 -12.86
CA LYS A 13 -15.24 10.55 -13.13
C LYS A 13 -15.94 11.66 -12.34
N SER A 14 -17.15 11.47 -11.84
CA SER A 14 -17.82 12.42 -10.93
C SER A 14 -17.10 12.59 -9.59
N MET A 15 -16.15 11.70 -9.27
CA MET A 15 -15.30 11.76 -8.08
C MET A 15 -14.02 12.57 -8.28
N VAL A 16 -13.73 13.06 -9.48
CA VAL A 16 -12.53 13.88 -9.73
C VAL A 16 -12.54 15.11 -8.81
N GLY A 17 -11.44 15.31 -8.11
CA GLY A 17 -11.27 16.39 -7.12
C GLY A 17 -11.89 16.10 -5.75
N LYS A 18 -12.54 14.94 -5.55
CA LYS A 18 -13.14 14.53 -4.27
C LYS A 18 -12.29 13.48 -3.57
N GLN A 19 -12.36 13.47 -2.25
CA GLN A 19 -11.80 12.39 -1.44
C GLN A 19 -12.68 11.14 -1.62
N LEU A 20 -12.02 9.99 -1.79
CA LEU A 20 -12.70 8.70 -1.66
C LEU A 20 -12.69 8.30 -0.17
N PRO A 21 -13.51 7.31 0.23
CA PRO A 21 -13.54 6.83 1.60
C PRO A 21 -12.16 6.45 2.14
N GLU A 22 -11.94 6.71 3.44
CA GLU A 22 -10.69 6.38 4.13
C GLU A 22 -10.53 4.86 4.31
N GLY A 23 -9.44 4.29 3.82
CA GLY A 23 -9.21 2.84 3.83
C GLY A 23 -9.22 2.21 5.22
N ASN A 24 -9.28 0.87 5.27
CA ASN A 24 -9.08 0.13 6.51
C ASN A 24 -7.61 0.22 6.98
N TRP A 25 -7.38 -0.04 8.27
CA TRP A 25 -6.02 -0.23 8.80
C TRP A 25 -5.50 -1.61 8.45
N TYR A 26 -4.21 -1.68 8.11
CA TYR A 26 -3.49 -2.91 7.78
C TYR A 26 -2.26 -3.04 8.67
N THR A 27 -2.23 -4.04 9.54
CA THR A 27 -1.03 -4.39 10.30
C THR A 27 0.01 -5.02 9.38
N ILE A 28 1.22 -4.45 9.35
CA ILE A 28 2.33 -4.94 8.52
C ILE A 28 3.19 -5.90 9.34
N ASN A 29 2.94 -7.20 9.23
CA ASN A 29 3.68 -8.20 9.98
C ASN A 29 4.96 -8.65 9.26
N GLN A 30 5.83 -9.36 9.99
CA GLN A 30 7.13 -9.83 9.48
C GLN A 30 6.99 -10.80 8.31
N GLN A 31 5.94 -11.65 8.31
CA GLN A 31 5.73 -12.62 7.23
C GLN A 31 5.53 -11.91 5.90
N MET A 32 4.71 -10.86 5.86
CA MET A 32 4.50 -10.08 4.65
C MET A 32 5.79 -9.42 4.14
N ILE A 33 6.62 -8.91 5.06
CA ILE A 33 7.93 -8.30 4.73
C ILE A 33 8.86 -9.37 4.13
N ASN A 34 8.92 -10.55 4.74
CA ASN A 34 9.72 -11.68 4.26
C ASN A 34 9.25 -12.18 2.89
N ASP A 35 7.94 -12.28 2.68
CA ASP A 35 7.35 -12.71 1.40
C ASP A 35 7.67 -11.70 0.29
N PHE A 36 7.59 -10.40 0.60
CA PHE A 36 7.99 -9.36 -0.34
C PHE A 36 9.49 -9.42 -0.67
N ALA A 37 10.34 -9.63 0.33
CA ALA A 37 11.78 -9.84 0.14
C ALA A 37 12.06 -11.06 -0.76
N ASN A 38 11.32 -12.16 -0.58
CA ASN A 38 11.47 -13.35 -1.41
C ASN A 38 10.99 -13.12 -2.85
N ALA A 39 9.88 -12.40 -3.04
CA ALA A 39 9.34 -12.08 -4.36
C ALA A 39 10.23 -11.12 -5.16
N THR A 40 10.90 -10.19 -4.48
CA THR A 40 11.71 -9.13 -5.11
C THR A 40 13.22 -9.38 -5.07
N LEU A 41 13.64 -10.40 -4.31
CA LEU A 41 15.03 -10.70 -3.99
C LEU A 41 15.76 -9.61 -3.20
N ASP A 42 15.04 -8.59 -2.72
CA ASP A 42 15.58 -7.57 -1.81
C ASP A 42 15.59 -8.11 -0.38
N LYS A 43 16.71 -8.75 -0.03
CA LYS A 43 16.97 -9.32 1.29
C LYS A 43 17.88 -8.44 2.14
N GLN A 44 17.82 -7.12 1.98
CA GLN A 44 18.56 -6.21 2.85
C GLN A 44 18.17 -6.49 4.32
N TRP A 45 19.18 -6.62 5.18
CA TRP A 45 19.02 -7.09 6.57
C TRP A 45 18.01 -6.28 7.39
N ILE A 46 17.81 -4.99 7.09
CA ILE A 46 16.81 -4.14 7.78
C ILE A 46 15.37 -4.62 7.58
N HIS A 47 15.13 -5.49 6.60
CA HIS A 47 13.81 -6.05 6.30
C HIS A 47 13.63 -7.45 6.90
N VAL A 48 14.67 -8.28 6.90
CA VAL A 48 14.54 -9.74 7.10
C VAL A 48 15.31 -10.31 8.29
N ASP A 49 16.29 -9.59 8.85
CA ASP A 49 17.12 -10.06 9.96
C ASP A 49 16.65 -9.38 11.25
N GLU A 50 15.73 -10.03 11.97
CA GLU A 50 15.10 -9.48 13.17
C GLU A 50 16.11 -9.22 14.30
N ASP A 51 17.04 -10.15 14.53
CA ASP A 51 18.04 -10.02 15.59
C ASP A 51 19.02 -8.88 15.28
N ARG A 52 19.52 -8.81 14.06
CA ARG A 52 20.39 -7.71 13.65
C ARG A 52 19.65 -6.39 13.65
N ALA A 53 18.42 -6.34 13.15
CA ALA A 53 17.60 -5.13 13.14
C ALA A 53 17.35 -4.61 14.55
N LYS A 54 17.03 -5.48 15.49
CA LYS A 54 16.86 -5.11 16.91
C LYS A 54 18.11 -4.46 17.51
N ASN A 55 19.29 -4.99 17.19
CA ASN A 55 20.55 -4.55 17.79
C ASN A 55 21.17 -3.33 17.08
N GLU A 56 21.28 -3.40 15.75
CA GLU A 56 22.04 -2.47 14.93
C GLU A 56 21.18 -1.40 14.23
N SER A 57 19.91 -1.66 13.96
CA SER A 57 19.06 -0.71 13.22
C SER A 57 18.80 0.56 14.06
N PRO A 58 18.76 1.76 13.44
CA PRO A 58 18.25 2.97 14.08
C PRO A 58 16.79 2.82 14.54
N PHE A 59 16.03 1.93 13.90
CA PHE A 59 14.61 1.72 14.17
C PHE A 59 14.36 0.69 15.29
N LYS A 60 15.40 -0.05 15.70
CA LYS A 60 15.32 -1.12 16.72
C LYS A 60 14.32 -2.24 16.42
N SER A 61 13.95 -2.36 15.15
CA SER A 61 13.13 -3.42 14.59
C SER A 61 13.36 -3.48 13.08
N THR A 62 12.85 -4.53 12.44
CA THR A 62 12.72 -4.58 10.99
C THR A 62 11.73 -3.53 10.51
N VAL A 63 11.94 -3.07 9.28
CA VAL A 63 11.04 -2.14 8.59
C VAL A 63 10.60 -2.76 7.28
N ALA A 64 9.38 -2.47 6.84
CA ALA A 64 8.92 -2.91 5.53
C ALA A 64 9.68 -2.21 4.40
N HIS A 65 9.77 -2.86 3.24
CA HIS A 65 10.29 -2.23 2.03
C HIS A 65 9.39 -1.06 1.63
N GLY A 66 9.97 0.07 1.23
CA GLY A 66 9.17 1.19 0.73
C GLY A 66 8.29 0.78 -0.46
N PHE A 67 8.82 -0.05 -1.36
CA PHE A 67 8.06 -0.58 -2.49
C PHE A 67 6.94 -1.54 -2.09
N MET A 68 7.01 -2.19 -0.93
CA MET A 68 5.89 -2.99 -0.41
C MET A 68 4.70 -2.09 -0.11
N SER A 69 4.91 -0.92 0.53
CA SER A 69 3.84 0.05 0.78
C SER A 69 3.18 0.54 -0.52
N VAL A 70 3.95 0.70 -1.59
CA VAL A 70 3.43 1.05 -2.92
C VAL A 70 2.60 -0.09 -3.50
N SER A 71 3.09 -1.33 -3.43
CA SER A 71 2.38 -2.50 -3.95
C SER A 71 1.04 -2.77 -3.24
N MET A 72 0.91 -2.39 -1.97
CA MET A 72 -0.35 -2.52 -1.22
C MET A 72 -1.47 -1.59 -1.73
N VAL A 73 -1.15 -0.52 -2.46
CA VAL A 73 -2.14 0.45 -2.98
C VAL A 73 -3.20 -0.25 -3.83
N SER A 74 -2.83 -1.24 -4.65
CA SER A 74 -3.80 -1.97 -5.48
C SER A 74 -4.87 -2.66 -4.65
N ARG A 75 -4.47 -3.42 -3.61
CA ARG A 75 -5.42 -4.09 -2.71
C ARG A 75 -6.28 -3.09 -1.94
N MET A 76 -5.69 -1.99 -1.46
CA MET A 76 -6.41 -0.96 -0.72
C MET A 76 -7.43 -0.20 -1.60
N LEU A 77 -7.14 -0.01 -2.90
CA LEU A 77 -8.07 0.62 -3.84
C LEU A 77 -9.27 -0.27 -4.12
N GLU A 78 -9.04 -1.58 -4.28
CA GLU A 78 -10.10 -2.58 -4.48
C GLU A 78 -11.10 -2.65 -3.31
N GLU A 79 -10.69 -2.30 -2.10
CA GLU A 79 -11.61 -2.18 -0.96
C GLU A 79 -12.39 -0.88 -0.95
N THR A 80 -11.86 0.16 -1.59
CA THR A 80 -12.45 1.50 -1.55
C THR A 80 -13.55 1.66 -2.58
N PHE A 81 -13.35 1.14 -3.80
CA PHE A 81 -14.36 1.25 -4.85
C PHE A 81 -14.34 0.08 -5.85
N ALA A 82 -15.43 -0.07 -6.61
CA ALA A 82 -15.50 -0.89 -7.82
C ALA A 82 -16.22 -0.14 -8.94
N ILE A 83 -15.87 -0.47 -10.18
CA ILE A 83 -16.56 0.00 -11.38
C ILE A 83 -17.05 -1.23 -12.13
N GLU A 84 -18.36 -1.47 -12.14
CA GLU A 84 -18.96 -2.72 -12.61
C GLU A 84 -18.66 -3.01 -14.08
N SER A 85 -18.59 -1.96 -14.92
CA SER A 85 -18.25 -2.11 -16.34
C SER A 85 -16.81 -2.56 -16.60
N ILE A 86 -15.91 -2.57 -15.59
CA ILE A 86 -14.49 -2.88 -15.75
C ILE A 86 -14.21 -4.33 -15.35
N LYS A 87 -13.60 -5.08 -16.28
CA LYS A 87 -13.18 -6.47 -16.05
C LYS A 87 -11.78 -6.62 -15.47
N MET A 88 -10.89 -5.66 -15.75
CA MET A 88 -9.49 -5.70 -15.35
C MET A 88 -8.93 -4.27 -15.27
N GLY A 89 -8.11 -4.02 -14.26
CA GLY A 89 -7.28 -2.83 -14.15
C GLY A 89 -5.81 -3.19 -14.31
N LEU A 90 -5.05 -2.32 -14.98
CA LEU A 90 -3.59 -2.41 -15.04
C LEU A 90 -2.99 -1.15 -14.42
N ASN A 91 -1.97 -1.35 -13.57
CA ASN A 91 -1.15 -0.25 -13.08
C ASN A 91 -0.34 0.34 -14.25
N TYR A 92 -0.77 1.47 -14.79
CA TYR A 92 -0.06 2.14 -15.90
C TYR A 92 1.32 2.65 -15.47
N GLY A 93 1.41 3.19 -14.25
CA GLY A 93 2.65 3.71 -13.70
C GLY A 93 2.40 4.66 -12.53
N LEU A 94 3.50 5.23 -12.03
CA LEU A 94 3.48 6.20 -10.95
C LEU A 94 4.19 7.47 -11.42
N ASN A 95 3.65 8.61 -11.01
CA ASN A 95 4.31 9.91 -11.21
C ASN A 95 5.35 10.12 -10.08
N LYS A 96 4.98 10.85 -9.03
CA LYS A 96 5.87 11.17 -7.90
C LYS A 96 5.58 10.26 -6.71
N VAL A 97 6.58 9.51 -6.26
CA VAL A 97 6.54 8.67 -5.04
C VAL A 97 7.61 9.15 -4.05
N ARG A 98 7.29 9.17 -2.76
CA ARG A 98 8.21 9.50 -1.67
C ARG A 98 7.94 8.59 -0.46
N PHE A 99 8.97 8.31 0.32
CA PHE A 99 8.91 7.54 1.56
C PHE A 99 9.44 8.40 2.71
N PRO A 100 8.62 9.28 3.30
CA PRO A 100 9.09 10.24 4.30
C PRO A 100 9.52 9.59 5.62
N SER A 101 8.89 8.45 5.96
CA SER A 101 9.11 7.71 7.20
C SER A 101 9.19 6.21 6.92
N PRO A 102 9.98 5.45 7.68
CA PRO A 102 9.96 3.98 7.63
C PRO A 102 8.62 3.44 8.16
N VAL A 103 8.32 2.19 7.81
CA VAL A 103 7.17 1.44 8.33
C VAL A 103 7.70 0.28 9.19
N PRO A 104 7.83 0.45 10.52
CA PRO A 104 8.28 -0.62 11.40
C PRO A 104 7.36 -1.84 11.34
N VAL A 105 7.92 -3.03 11.54
CA VAL A 105 7.12 -4.25 11.70
C VAL A 105 6.07 -4.07 12.81
N ASN A 106 4.89 -4.64 12.58
CA ASN A 106 3.68 -4.55 13.40
C ASN A 106 3.06 -3.14 13.52
N SER A 107 3.58 -2.14 12.79
CA SER A 107 2.86 -0.88 12.60
C SER A 107 1.71 -1.05 11.61
N GLU A 108 0.82 -0.05 11.55
CA GLU A 108 -0.37 -0.08 10.71
C GLU A 108 -0.28 0.94 9.58
N LEU A 109 -0.74 0.54 8.39
CA LEU A 109 -0.91 1.42 7.24
C LEU A 109 -2.39 1.65 6.94
N ARG A 110 -2.71 2.88 6.54
CA ARG A 110 -4.03 3.27 6.03
C ARG A 110 -3.86 4.16 4.80
N MET A 111 -4.72 3.96 3.81
CA MET A 111 -4.71 4.77 2.60
C MET A 111 -5.75 5.88 2.66
N LEU A 112 -5.32 7.09 2.27
CA LEU A 112 -6.19 8.23 1.99
C LEU A 112 -6.07 8.55 0.51
N ILE A 113 -7.20 8.74 -0.17
CA ILE A 113 -7.23 8.85 -1.62
C ILE A 113 -7.94 10.13 -2.03
N LEU A 114 -7.31 10.86 -2.94
CA LEU A 114 -7.90 11.98 -3.66
C LEU A 114 -7.79 11.66 -5.16
N LEU A 115 -8.92 11.59 -5.86
CA LEU A 115 -8.91 11.36 -7.30
C LEU A 115 -8.48 12.62 -8.04
N LYS A 116 -7.32 12.58 -8.70
CA LYS A 116 -6.81 13.67 -9.53
C LYS A 116 -7.36 13.59 -10.95
N LYS A 117 -7.38 14.73 -11.64
CA LYS A 117 -7.74 14.85 -13.06
C LYS A 117 -6.65 14.30 -13.97
#